data_AF-A0A0F3PYU0-F1
#
_entry.id   AF-A0A0F3PYU0-F1
#
_cell.length_a   1.000
_cell.length_b   1.000
_cell.length_c   1.000
_cell.angle_alpha   90.00
_cell.angle_beta   90.00
_cell.angle_gamma   90.00
#
_symmetry.space_group_name_H-M   'P 1'
#
loop_
_entity.id
_entity.type
_entity.pdbx_description
1 polymer ?
#
loop_
_entity_poly.entity_id
_entity_poly.type
_entity_poly.pdbx_seq_one_letter_code
_entity_poly.pdbx_strand_id
1 'polypeptide(L)'
;MKHSIFSDSNAVPIDKFMREALYDRTCGYYMTHVPFGLSGDFITSPDISQLFGETIAIWLLQYLEYVKLSERCILVELGPGRGTLMSDILRILSCFPQYDSLFEVHLVEISPLLRNIQKETLKEAMLRKKIFWHDSVYDLPECTTILIANEFFDALPIKQFVFHDGMWFENYVRSCAEGLDIIPVKSTDFIFPDNNVPDGGVIEICEAATDIIRNIEGVLLKHGGTALIVDYGYMHPVYKSTIQAVRNHQYCSFLDHIGESDISASVDFVMLQKSLKEIKCEAMTQREFLYRFGIRERLEFLMQRAQAKQAEDLKCGFLRLTENMGTLFKVLLLNYI
;
A
#
# COMPACT_ATOMS: atom_id res chain seq x y z
N MET A 1 -16.48 -20.01 -0.30
CA MET A 1 -16.22 -18.73 -0.98
C MET A 1 -17.23 -18.36 -2.06
N LYS A 2 -17.33 -19.07 -3.20
CA LYS A 2 -18.31 -18.73 -4.27
C LYS A 2 -19.76 -18.60 -3.75
N HIS A 3 -20.20 -19.52 -2.89
CA HIS A 3 -21.53 -19.43 -2.26
C HIS A 3 -21.69 -18.22 -1.31
N SER A 4 -20.60 -17.71 -0.71
CA SER A 4 -20.64 -16.49 0.13
C SER A 4 -20.77 -15.24 -0.73
N ILE A 5 -19.97 -15.16 -1.81
CA ILE A 5 -19.92 -14.00 -2.71
C ILE A 5 -21.26 -13.81 -3.44
N PHE A 6 -21.86 -14.91 -3.92
CA PHE A 6 -23.05 -14.91 -4.77
C PHE A 6 -24.33 -15.36 -4.03
N SER A 7 -24.40 -15.20 -2.70
CA SER A 7 -25.52 -15.71 -1.90
C SER A 7 -26.87 -15.10 -2.29
N ASP A 8 -26.89 -13.79 -2.59
CA ASP A 8 -28.11 -13.00 -2.78
C ASP A 8 -28.37 -12.62 -4.26
N SER A 9 -27.37 -12.83 -5.12
CA SER A 9 -27.39 -12.49 -6.55
C SER A 9 -26.38 -13.35 -7.29
N ASN A 10 -26.69 -13.70 -8.54
CA ASN A 10 -25.73 -14.41 -9.41
C ASN A 10 -24.65 -13.48 -9.99
N ALA A 11 -24.71 -12.18 -9.76
CA ALA A 11 -23.70 -11.21 -10.16
C ALA A 11 -23.42 -10.19 -9.06
N VAL A 12 -22.15 -9.82 -8.88
CA VAL A 12 -21.71 -8.80 -7.92
C VAL A 12 -20.72 -7.83 -8.57
N PRO A 13 -20.69 -6.56 -8.15
CA PRO A 13 -19.63 -5.63 -8.53
C PRO A 13 -18.23 -6.17 -8.21
N ILE A 14 -17.22 -5.75 -9.00
CA ILE A 14 -15.83 -6.20 -8.79
C ILE A 14 -15.28 -5.80 -7.42
N ASP A 15 -15.62 -4.64 -6.86
CA ASP A 15 -15.18 -4.24 -5.52
C ASP A 15 -15.74 -5.16 -4.44
N LYS A 16 -17.01 -5.58 -4.55
CA LYS A 16 -17.59 -6.58 -3.66
C LYS A 16 -16.88 -7.93 -3.82
N PHE A 17 -16.60 -8.35 -5.05
CA PHE A 17 -15.86 -9.59 -5.31
C PHE A 17 -14.46 -9.57 -4.68
N MET A 18 -13.67 -8.51 -4.92
CA MET A 18 -12.34 -8.33 -4.36
C MET A 18 -12.37 -8.34 -2.83
N ARG A 19 -13.32 -7.62 -2.21
CA ARG A 19 -13.47 -7.56 -0.76
C ARG A 19 -13.62 -8.94 -0.13
N GLU A 20 -14.51 -9.76 -0.68
CA GLU A 20 -14.74 -11.11 -0.19
C GLU A 20 -13.53 -12.04 -0.45
N ALA A 21 -12.94 -11.96 -1.65
CA ALA A 21 -11.77 -12.77 -2.01
C ALA A 21 -10.55 -12.48 -1.14
N LEU A 22 -10.33 -11.22 -0.77
CA LEU A 22 -9.14 -10.77 -0.04
C LEU A 22 -9.34 -10.79 1.48
N TYR A 23 -10.52 -10.42 1.97
CA TYR A 23 -10.73 -10.05 3.37
C TYR A 23 -11.87 -10.78 4.08
N ASP A 24 -12.54 -11.76 3.45
CA ASP A 24 -13.47 -12.62 4.17
C ASP A 24 -12.75 -13.29 5.36
N ARG A 25 -13.39 -13.28 6.53
CA ARG A 25 -12.76 -13.73 7.78
C ARG A 25 -12.38 -15.21 7.78
N THR A 26 -13.06 -16.02 6.98
CA THR A 26 -12.90 -17.48 6.99
C THR A 26 -12.04 -17.99 5.85
N CYS A 27 -12.06 -17.30 4.71
CA CYS A 27 -11.39 -17.78 3.51
C CYS A 27 -10.67 -16.69 2.70
N GLY A 28 -10.76 -15.42 3.11
CA GLY A 28 -10.07 -14.32 2.46
C GLY A 28 -8.55 -14.50 2.47
N TYR A 29 -7.91 -14.12 1.37
CA TYR A 29 -6.48 -14.30 1.16
C TYR A 29 -5.62 -13.76 2.32
N TYR A 30 -5.78 -12.48 2.68
CA TYR A 30 -5.00 -11.84 3.76
C TYR A 30 -5.39 -12.32 5.17
N MET A 31 -6.53 -12.99 5.32
CA MET A 31 -6.99 -13.53 6.61
C MET A 31 -6.47 -14.94 6.87
N THR A 32 -6.12 -15.68 5.82
CA THR A 32 -5.82 -17.12 5.91
C THR A 32 -4.42 -17.50 5.42
N HIS A 33 -3.77 -16.64 4.63
CA HIS A 33 -2.45 -16.89 4.07
C HIS A 33 -1.41 -15.88 4.58
N VAL A 34 -0.13 -16.24 4.47
CA VAL A 34 0.99 -15.31 4.64
C VAL A 34 1.52 -14.98 3.24
N PRO A 35 1.15 -13.82 2.67
CA PRO A 35 1.39 -13.54 1.26
C PRO A 35 2.82 -13.08 0.94
N PHE A 36 3.61 -12.80 1.98
CA PHE A 36 4.88 -12.09 1.88
C PHE A 36 6.10 -12.99 2.11
N GLY A 37 7.15 -12.81 1.29
CA GLY A 37 8.48 -13.39 1.45
C GLY A 37 8.82 -14.46 0.40
N LEU A 38 9.95 -15.16 0.58
CA LEU A 38 10.45 -16.17 -0.38
C LEU A 38 9.49 -17.36 -0.61
N SER A 39 8.54 -17.56 0.30
CA SER A 39 7.50 -18.59 0.21
C SER A 39 6.09 -18.01 0.04
N GLY A 40 5.97 -16.69 -0.10
CA GLY A 40 4.71 -15.99 -0.38
C GLY A 40 4.52 -15.75 -1.88
N ASP A 41 3.44 -15.10 -2.29
CA ASP A 41 3.16 -14.84 -3.71
C ASP A 41 3.95 -13.62 -4.24
N PHE A 42 4.25 -12.66 -3.37
CA PHE A 42 5.03 -11.46 -3.69
C PHE A 42 6.19 -11.21 -2.73
N ILE A 43 7.18 -10.47 -3.25
CA ILE A 43 8.29 -9.91 -2.47
C ILE A 43 8.16 -8.38 -2.54
N THR A 44 7.81 -7.78 -1.41
CA THR A 44 7.60 -6.33 -1.24
C THR A 44 8.92 -5.57 -1.15
N SER A 45 8.88 -4.25 -1.30
CA SER A 45 10.09 -3.40 -1.21
C SER A 45 10.88 -3.58 0.10
N PRO A 46 10.25 -3.65 1.29
CA PRO A 46 10.95 -3.94 2.55
C PRO A 46 11.63 -5.30 2.58
N ASP A 47 11.02 -6.33 1.98
CA ASP A 47 11.56 -7.69 1.96
C ASP A 47 12.68 -7.88 0.92
N ILE A 48 12.78 -7.00 -0.08
CA ILE A 48 13.86 -7.01 -1.08
C ILE A 48 15.19 -6.59 -0.46
N SER A 49 15.20 -5.53 0.35
CA SER A 49 16.42 -5.02 0.96
C SER A 49 16.15 -4.06 2.11
N GLN A 50 16.95 -4.19 3.18
CA GLN A 50 16.99 -3.22 4.28
C GLN A 50 17.25 -1.78 3.81
N LEU A 51 17.83 -1.59 2.62
CA LEU A 51 18.05 -0.26 2.04
C LEU A 51 16.75 0.54 1.94
N PHE A 52 15.62 -0.10 1.67
CA PHE A 52 14.33 0.57 1.55
C PHE A 52 13.89 1.16 2.90
N GLY A 53 13.78 0.33 3.93
CA GLY A 53 13.37 0.77 5.27
C GLY A 53 14.34 1.76 5.91
N GLU A 54 15.65 1.57 5.71
CA GLU A 54 16.66 2.51 6.19
C GLU A 54 16.58 3.88 5.48
N THR A 55 16.25 3.91 4.19
CA THR A 55 16.06 5.17 3.44
C THR A 55 14.81 5.91 3.91
N ILE A 56 13.71 5.19 4.17
CA ILE A 56 12.50 5.79 4.76
C ILE A 56 12.79 6.33 6.17
N ALA A 57 13.60 5.62 6.97
CA ALA A 57 14.02 6.12 8.28
C ALA A 57 14.85 7.41 8.18
N ILE A 58 15.69 7.55 7.15
CA ILE A 58 16.45 8.78 6.89
C ILE A 58 15.51 9.94 6.51
N TRP A 59 14.54 9.69 5.63
CA TRP A 59 13.48 10.67 5.31
C TRP A 59 12.77 11.14 6.58
N LEU A 60 12.36 10.20 7.43
CA LEU A 60 11.71 10.49 8.72
C LEU A 60 12.59 11.37 9.61
N LEU A 61 13.86 11.02 9.79
CA LEU A 61 14.81 11.81 10.60
C LEU A 61 15.01 13.22 10.04
N GLN A 62 15.08 13.37 8.71
CA GLN A 62 15.19 14.68 8.07
C GLN A 62 13.92 15.52 8.28
N TYR A 63 12.74 14.91 8.19
CA TYR A 63 11.48 15.58 8.50
C TYR A 63 11.47 16.09 9.95
N LEU A 64 11.82 15.24 10.92
CA LEU A 64 11.86 15.60 12.34
C LEU A 64 12.80 16.78 12.64
N GLU A 65 13.98 16.78 12.03
CA GLU A 65 14.94 17.88 12.15
C GLU A 65 14.39 19.17 11.53
N TYR A 66 13.78 19.07 10.34
CA TYR A 66 13.22 20.22 9.63
C TYR A 66 12.09 20.89 10.43
N VAL A 67 11.15 20.11 10.96
CA VAL A 67 10.03 20.63 11.74
C VAL A 67 10.40 20.94 13.20
N LYS A 68 11.64 20.60 13.62
CA LYS A 68 12.13 20.72 15.00
C LYS A 68 11.16 20.09 16.00
N LEU A 69 10.68 18.88 15.68
CA LEU A 69 9.65 18.24 16.48
C LEU A 69 10.19 17.93 17.88
N SER A 70 9.53 18.49 18.90
CA SER A 70 9.90 18.30 20.31
C SER A 70 8.78 17.69 21.14
N GLU A 71 7.60 17.52 20.55
CA GLU A 71 6.42 16.97 21.22
C GLU A 71 6.21 15.49 20.83
N ARG A 72 5.44 14.78 21.66
CA ARG A 72 5.10 13.39 21.38
C ARG A 72 4.26 13.29 20.11
N CYS A 73 4.52 12.25 19.34
CA CYS A 73 3.82 11.95 18.09
C CYS A 73 3.65 10.44 17.95
N ILE A 74 2.82 10.04 16.99
CA ILE A 74 2.65 8.64 16.63
C ILE A 74 3.30 8.35 15.29
N LEU A 75 3.97 7.19 15.22
CA LEU A 75 4.45 6.59 13.98
C LEU A 75 3.45 5.51 13.57
N VAL A 76 2.78 5.73 12.46
CA VAL A 76 1.69 4.89 11.96
C VAL A 76 2.16 4.12 10.73
N GLU A 77 1.86 2.83 10.66
CA GLU A 77 1.96 2.05 9.41
C GLU A 77 0.62 1.39 9.07
N LEU A 78 0.14 1.63 7.84
CA LEU A 78 -1.04 0.99 7.29
C LEU A 78 -0.64 -0.28 6.56
N GLY A 79 -1.26 -1.41 6.91
CA GLY A 79 -0.94 -2.72 6.33
C GLY A 79 0.54 -3.09 6.45
N PRO A 80 1.10 -3.28 7.67
CA PRO A 80 2.54 -3.47 7.86
C PRO A 80 3.11 -4.79 7.30
N GLY A 81 2.25 -5.66 6.76
CA GLY A 81 2.61 -6.99 6.31
C GLY A 81 3.28 -7.81 7.42
N ARG A 82 4.56 -8.13 7.25
CA ARG A 82 5.35 -8.88 8.25
C ARG A 82 5.93 -7.99 9.37
N GLY A 83 5.78 -6.68 9.27
CA GLY A 83 6.42 -5.68 10.14
C GLY A 83 7.88 -5.38 9.79
N THR A 84 8.36 -5.84 8.62
CA THR A 84 9.76 -5.67 8.18
C THR A 84 10.14 -4.19 8.07
N LEU A 85 9.27 -3.38 7.44
CA LEU A 85 9.50 -1.94 7.26
C LEU A 85 9.62 -1.22 8.60
N MET A 86 8.62 -1.38 9.48
CA MET A 86 8.68 -0.81 10.83
C MET A 86 9.92 -1.27 11.60
N SER A 87 10.32 -2.54 11.46
CA SER A 87 11.50 -3.08 12.14
C SER A 87 12.77 -2.33 11.72
N ASP A 88 12.97 -2.12 10.41
CA ASP A 88 14.10 -1.34 9.90
C ASP A 88 14.06 0.12 10.36
N ILE A 89 12.89 0.75 10.34
CA ILE A 89 12.73 2.14 10.79
C ILE A 89 13.07 2.26 12.27
N LEU A 90 12.51 1.41 13.14
CA LEU A 90 12.75 1.43 14.58
C LEU A 90 14.19 1.06 14.95
N ARG A 91 14.85 0.24 14.13
CA ARG A 91 16.28 -0.05 14.28
C ARG A 91 17.12 1.19 14.04
N ILE A 92 16.85 1.95 12.97
CA ILE A 92 17.58 3.20 12.69
C ILE A 92 17.24 4.28 13.72
N LEU A 93 15.97 4.46 14.08
CA LEU A 93 15.56 5.43 15.11
C LEU A 93 16.23 5.16 16.46
N SER A 94 16.50 3.90 16.82
CA SER A 94 17.19 3.56 18.07
C SER A 94 18.60 4.18 18.20
N CYS A 95 19.24 4.53 17.07
CA CYS A 95 20.51 5.26 17.06
C CYS A 95 20.38 6.76 17.36
N PHE A 96 19.15 7.28 17.43
CA PHE A 96 18.82 8.69 17.69
C PHE A 96 17.82 8.80 18.86
N PRO A 97 18.23 8.55 20.12
CA PRO A 97 17.33 8.46 21.27
C PRO A 97 16.45 9.71 21.49
N GLN A 98 16.95 10.89 21.10
CA GLN A 98 16.21 12.14 21.18
C GLN A 98 14.95 12.15 20.30
N TYR A 99 14.99 11.44 19.16
CA TYR A 99 13.85 11.27 18.27
C TYR A 99 13.07 10.00 18.59
N ASP A 100 13.77 8.90 18.89
CA ASP A 100 13.11 7.64 19.26
C ASP A 100 12.14 7.87 20.43
N SER A 101 12.53 8.59 21.47
CA SER A 101 11.68 8.81 22.65
C SER A 101 10.37 9.57 22.40
N LEU A 102 10.19 10.20 21.23
CA LEU A 102 8.98 10.94 20.88
C LEU A 102 7.83 10.04 20.40
N PHE A 103 8.14 8.83 19.92
CA PHE A 103 7.18 7.99 19.20
C PHE A 103 6.50 6.93 20.06
N GLU A 104 5.18 6.83 19.94
CA GLU A 104 4.44 5.56 20.09
C GLU A 104 4.16 4.98 18.69
N VAL A 105 4.20 3.65 18.53
CA VAL A 105 4.01 3.00 17.22
C VAL A 105 2.59 2.43 17.14
N HIS A 106 1.92 2.71 16.02
CA HIS A 106 0.54 2.30 15.77
C HIS A 106 0.46 1.58 14.42
N LEU A 107 0.06 0.33 14.44
CA LEU A 107 -0.02 -0.54 13.27
C LEU A 107 -1.47 -0.83 12.94
N VAL A 108 -1.94 -0.44 11.74
CA VAL A 108 -3.32 -0.71 11.28
C VAL A 108 -3.31 -2.00 10.45
N GLU A 109 -3.78 -3.09 11.05
CA GLU A 109 -3.71 -4.45 10.49
C GLU A 109 -4.94 -5.22 10.91
N ILE A 110 -5.77 -5.70 9.98
CA ILE A 110 -7.00 -6.44 10.31
C ILE A 110 -6.77 -7.95 10.49
N SER A 111 -5.68 -8.50 9.96
CA SER A 111 -5.39 -9.94 9.99
C SER A 111 -4.78 -10.38 11.32
N PRO A 112 -5.46 -11.23 12.12
CA PRO A 112 -4.89 -11.74 13.38
C PRO A 112 -3.60 -12.54 13.17
N LEU A 113 -3.47 -13.20 12.01
CA LEU A 113 -2.28 -13.95 11.62
C LEU A 113 -1.09 -13.00 11.43
N LEU A 114 -1.25 -11.93 10.64
CA LEU A 114 -0.20 -10.95 10.40
C LEU A 114 0.17 -10.18 11.67
N ARG A 115 -0.81 -9.84 12.54
CA ARG A 115 -0.52 -9.26 13.86
C ARG A 115 0.43 -10.12 14.70
N ASN A 116 0.25 -11.45 14.68
CA ASN A 116 1.13 -12.35 15.42
C ASN A 116 2.54 -12.39 14.82
N ILE A 117 2.66 -12.40 13.49
CA ILE A 117 3.95 -12.32 12.80
C ILE A 117 4.65 -11.00 13.14
N GLN A 118 3.94 -9.88 13.07
CA GLN A 118 4.45 -8.55 13.39
C GLN A 118 4.95 -8.46 14.84
N LYS A 119 4.24 -9.05 15.80
CA LYS A 119 4.70 -9.10 17.22
C LYS A 119 6.03 -9.82 17.38
N GLU A 120 6.23 -10.92 16.67
CA GLU A 120 7.52 -11.63 16.70
C GLU A 120 8.61 -10.83 15.98
N THR A 121 8.33 -10.28 14.79
CA THR A 121 9.27 -9.41 14.05
C THR A 121 9.72 -8.21 14.87
N LEU A 122 8.80 -7.60 15.63
CA LEU A 122 9.03 -6.36 16.38
C LEU A 122 9.37 -6.60 17.85
N LYS A 123 9.60 -7.84 18.27
CA LYS A 123 9.80 -8.22 19.66
C LYS A 123 10.91 -7.42 20.34
N GLU A 124 12.03 -7.19 19.66
CA GLU A 124 13.13 -6.38 20.20
C GLU A 124 12.75 -4.90 20.36
N ALA A 125 11.99 -4.34 19.42
CA ALA A 125 11.51 -2.97 19.51
C ALA A 125 10.49 -2.79 20.64
N MET A 126 9.63 -3.80 20.87
CA MET A 126 8.65 -3.82 21.96
C MET A 126 9.27 -3.79 23.36
N LEU A 127 10.53 -4.21 23.51
CA LEU A 127 11.25 -4.07 24.79
C LEU A 127 11.57 -2.61 25.14
N ARG A 128 11.61 -1.73 24.14
CA ARG A 128 12.00 -0.31 24.28
C ARG A 128 10.84 0.65 24.11
N LYS A 129 9.78 0.24 23.41
CA LYS A 129 8.70 1.13 22.97
C LYS A 129 7.35 0.43 22.99
N LYS A 130 6.29 1.21 23.23
CA LYS A 130 4.91 0.74 23.07
C LYS A 130 4.54 0.64 21.60
N ILE A 131 4.01 -0.52 21.22
CA ILE A 131 3.48 -0.79 19.88
C ILE A 131 2.02 -1.23 20.06
N PHE A 132 1.13 -0.59 19.31
CA PHE A 132 -0.31 -0.83 19.36
C PHE A 132 -0.81 -1.31 17.99
N TRP A 133 -1.81 -2.17 17.98
CA TRP A 133 -2.46 -2.67 16.77
C TRP A 133 -3.92 -2.22 16.74
N HIS A 134 -4.37 -1.80 15.56
CA HIS A 134 -5.69 -1.20 15.32
C HIS A 134 -6.39 -1.90 14.16
N ASP A 135 -7.71 -1.97 14.22
CA ASP A 135 -8.53 -2.52 13.12
C ASP A 135 -8.72 -1.47 12.01
N SER A 136 -8.64 -0.19 12.36
CA SER A 136 -8.92 0.92 11.43
C SER A 136 -8.07 2.16 11.70
N VAL A 137 -7.89 2.98 10.67
CA VAL A 137 -7.32 4.34 10.80
C VAL A 137 -8.14 5.24 11.71
N TYR A 138 -9.43 4.95 11.88
CA TYR A 138 -10.32 5.70 12.79
C TYR A 138 -10.08 5.40 14.28
N ASP A 139 -9.33 4.34 14.61
CA ASP A 139 -8.99 3.96 15.99
C ASP A 139 -7.70 4.65 16.49
N LEU A 140 -7.02 5.39 15.60
CA LEU A 140 -5.75 6.04 15.90
C LEU A 140 -5.93 7.23 16.87
N PRO A 141 -4.96 7.46 17.78
CA PRO A 141 -5.00 8.65 18.63
C PRO A 141 -4.93 9.95 17.83
N GLU A 142 -5.71 10.95 18.25
CA GLU A 142 -5.67 12.31 17.71
C GLU A 142 -4.42 13.07 18.18
N CYS A 143 -3.32 12.99 17.43
CA CYS A 143 -2.08 13.70 17.72
C CYS A 143 -1.22 13.87 16.46
N THR A 144 -0.09 14.58 16.58
CA THR A 144 0.88 14.74 15.49
C THR A 144 1.24 13.36 14.95
N THR A 145 1.01 13.17 13.65
CA THR A 145 1.06 11.84 13.03
C THR A 145 2.10 11.78 11.93
N ILE A 146 2.95 10.77 11.97
CA ILE A 146 3.79 10.39 10.83
C ILE A 146 3.30 9.05 10.32
N LEU A 147 2.68 9.05 9.15
CA LEU A 147 2.01 7.88 8.59
C LEU A 147 2.76 7.33 7.38
N ILE A 148 2.89 6.01 7.33
CA ILE A 148 3.49 5.29 6.21
C ILE A 148 2.47 4.27 5.70
N ALA A 149 2.29 4.20 4.40
CA ALA A 149 1.49 3.18 3.72
C ALA A 149 2.30 2.66 2.53
N ASN A 150 2.86 1.46 2.64
CA ASN A 150 3.63 0.82 1.57
C ASN A 150 2.86 -0.40 1.06
N GLU A 151 2.51 -0.43 -0.23
CA GLU A 151 1.78 -1.56 -0.85
C GLU A 151 0.50 -1.86 -0.06
N PHE A 152 -0.28 -0.81 0.17
CA PHE A 152 -1.51 -0.85 0.97
C PHE A 152 -2.73 -0.48 0.12
N PHE A 153 -2.57 0.46 -0.82
CA PHE A 153 -3.68 1.00 -1.60
C PHE A 153 -4.03 0.10 -2.79
N ASP A 154 -3.06 -0.65 -3.31
CA ASP A 154 -3.23 -1.60 -4.41
C ASP A 154 -4.13 -2.79 -4.08
N ALA A 155 -4.15 -3.21 -2.81
CA ALA A 155 -4.99 -4.29 -2.31
C ALA A 155 -6.43 -3.83 -2.00
N LEU A 156 -6.70 -2.51 -2.03
CA LEU A 156 -8.04 -2.00 -1.75
C LEU A 156 -9.02 -2.36 -2.88
N PRO A 157 -10.26 -2.77 -2.56
CA PRO A 157 -11.25 -3.11 -3.57
C PRO A 157 -11.57 -1.95 -4.50
N ILE A 158 -11.65 -2.23 -5.81
CA ILE A 158 -11.93 -1.24 -6.85
C ILE A 158 -13.23 -1.55 -7.60
N LYS A 159 -13.96 -0.50 -7.97
CA LYS A 159 -14.99 -0.58 -9.01
C LYS A 159 -14.32 -0.43 -10.36
N GLN A 160 -14.82 -1.14 -11.36
CA GLN A 160 -14.31 -1.05 -12.72
C GLN A 160 -15.44 -0.68 -13.67
N PHE A 161 -15.21 0.32 -14.50
CA PHE A 161 -16.15 0.82 -15.49
C PHE A 161 -15.54 0.70 -16.88
N VAL A 162 -16.35 0.31 -17.86
CA VAL A 162 -15.99 0.29 -19.28
C VAL A 162 -16.87 1.28 -20.06
N PHE A 163 -16.25 2.04 -20.94
CA PHE A 163 -16.92 2.99 -21.82
C PHE A 163 -17.24 2.33 -23.15
N HIS A 164 -18.51 2.33 -23.56
CA HIS A 164 -18.93 1.82 -24.86
C HIS A 164 -20.11 2.62 -25.42
N ASP A 165 -20.05 2.97 -26.70
CA ASP A 165 -21.12 3.67 -27.42
C ASP A 165 -21.63 4.94 -26.70
N GLY A 166 -20.71 5.72 -26.12
CA GLY A 166 -21.06 6.95 -25.41
C GLY A 166 -21.67 6.75 -24.02
N MET A 167 -21.69 5.52 -23.50
CA MET A 167 -22.26 5.16 -22.21
C MET A 167 -21.25 4.43 -21.32
N TRP A 168 -21.44 4.55 -20.01
CA TRP A 168 -20.67 3.82 -19.01
C TRP A 168 -21.39 2.57 -18.55
N PHE A 169 -20.63 1.50 -18.40
CA PHE A 169 -21.07 0.24 -17.82
C PHE A 169 -20.14 -0.12 -16.67
N GLU A 170 -20.68 -0.52 -15.54
CA GLU A 170 -19.91 -1.08 -14.43
C GLU A 170 -19.72 -2.59 -14.68
N ASN A 171 -18.50 -3.09 -14.48
CA ASN A 171 -18.17 -4.50 -14.65
C ASN A 171 -18.50 -5.28 -13.37
N TYR A 172 -19.29 -6.34 -13.54
CA TYR A 172 -19.70 -7.26 -12.48
C TYR A 172 -19.07 -8.61 -12.73
N VAL A 173 -18.65 -9.29 -11.68
CA VAL A 173 -18.37 -10.72 -11.74
C VAL A 173 -19.70 -11.46 -11.63
N ARG A 174 -19.97 -12.36 -12.58
CA ARG A 174 -21.15 -13.21 -12.58
C ARG A 174 -20.76 -14.68 -12.43
N SER A 175 -21.57 -15.40 -11.67
CA SER A 175 -21.53 -16.85 -11.54
C SER A 175 -22.40 -17.50 -12.61
N CYS A 176 -21.81 -18.38 -13.41
CA CYS A 176 -22.49 -19.16 -14.45
C CYS A 176 -22.16 -20.66 -14.31
N ALA A 177 -22.80 -21.51 -15.11
CA ALA A 177 -22.60 -22.96 -15.04
C ALA A 177 -21.15 -23.39 -15.36
N GLU A 178 -20.45 -22.61 -16.18
CA GLU A 178 -19.10 -22.90 -16.68
C GLU A 178 -17.99 -22.27 -15.83
N GLY A 179 -18.33 -21.41 -14.85
CA GLY A 179 -17.35 -20.72 -14.02
C GLY A 179 -17.79 -19.32 -13.62
N LEU A 180 -16.84 -18.39 -13.66
CA LEU A 180 -17.10 -16.97 -13.45
C LEU A 180 -16.77 -16.20 -14.73
N ASP A 181 -17.56 -15.17 -15.02
CA ASP A 181 -17.31 -14.24 -16.11
C ASP A 181 -17.50 -12.79 -15.68
N ILE A 182 -17.03 -11.86 -16.51
CA ILE A 182 -17.24 -10.43 -16.32
C ILE A 182 -18.36 -9.99 -17.26
N ILE A 183 -19.36 -9.31 -16.71
CA ILE A 183 -20.44 -8.72 -17.49
C ILE A 183 -20.52 -7.20 -17.28
N PRO A 184 -20.68 -6.41 -18.36
CA PRO A 184 -20.95 -4.99 -18.24
C PRO A 184 -22.43 -4.76 -17.89
N VAL A 185 -22.69 -4.01 -16.82
CA VAL A 185 -24.02 -3.60 -16.38
C VAL A 185 -24.14 -2.09 -16.57
N LYS A 186 -25.17 -1.63 -17.29
CA LYS A 186 -25.33 -0.20 -17.60
C LYS A 186 -25.35 0.63 -16.32
N SER A 187 -24.43 1.58 -16.20
CA SER A 187 -24.39 2.51 -15.08
C SER A 187 -25.17 3.78 -15.45
N THR A 188 -26.17 4.14 -14.64
CA THR A 188 -26.97 5.35 -14.87
C THR A 188 -26.41 6.57 -14.15
N ASP A 189 -25.60 6.36 -13.11
CA ASP A 189 -25.21 7.40 -12.17
C ASP A 189 -23.71 7.71 -12.22
N PHE A 190 -22.92 6.90 -12.95
CA PHE A 190 -21.49 7.12 -13.09
C PHE A 190 -21.17 8.20 -14.12
N ILE A 191 -20.44 9.22 -13.67
CA ILE A 191 -19.93 10.30 -14.52
C ILE A 191 -18.42 10.37 -14.32
N PHE A 192 -17.68 10.21 -15.41
CA PHE A 192 -16.23 10.43 -15.40
C PHE A 192 -15.92 11.86 -15.88
N PRO A 193 -15.04 12.61 -15.19
CA PRO A 193 -14.77 14.01 -15.53
C PRO A 193 -14.12 14.24 -16.90
N ASP A 194 -13.46 13.21 -17.44
CA ASP A 194 -12.81 13.27 -18.74
C ASP A 194 -13.71 12.69 -19.83
N ASN A 195 -13.99 13.50 -20.84
CA ASN A 195 -14.83 13.14 -21.98
C ASN A 195 -14.04 12.50 -23.14
N ASN A 196 -12.70 12.38 -23.02
CA ASN A 196 -11.84 11.85 -24.08
C ASN A 196 -11.48 10.36 -23.89
N VAL A 197 -12.25 9.62 -23.09
CA VAL A 197 -12.06 8.18 -22.94
C VAL A 197 -12.38 7.48 -24.26
N PRO A 198 -11.47 6.65 -24.81
CA PRO A 198 -11.74 5.91 -26.04
C PRO A 198 -12.83 4.84 -25.83
N ASP A 199 -13.50 4.44 -26.90
CA ASP A 199 -14.40 3.28 -26.87
C ASP A 199 -13.64 2.02 -26.44
N GLY A 200 -14.21 1.24 -25.53
CA GLY A 200 -13.56 0.12 -24.85
C GLY A 200 -12.62 0.54 -23.72
N GLY A 201 -12.47 1.85 -23.44
CA GLY A 201 -11.64 2.35 -22.35
C GLY A 201 -12.16 1.92 -20.98
N VAL A 202 -11.23 1.49 -20.13
CA VAL A 202 -11.55 1.01 -18.76
C VAL A 202 -11.05 2.01 -17.71
N ILE A 203 -11.91 2.34 -16.76
CA ILE A 203 -11.62 3.18 -15.60
C ILE A 203 -11.79 2.35 -14.33
N GLU A 204 -10.86 2.53 -13.39
CA GLU A 204 -10.86 1.84 -12.11
C GLU A 204 -10.90 2.87 -10.99
N ILE A 205 -11.83 2.71 -10.05
CA ILE A 205 -12.08 3.66 -8.97
C ILE A 205 -12.03 2.96 -7.64
N CYS A 206 -11.16 3.43 -6.76
CA CYS A 206 -11.11 3.00 -5.37
C CYS A 206 -11.76 4.06 -4.47
N GLU A 207 -13.01 3.85 -4.09
CA GLU A 207 -13.72 4.72 -3.14
C GLU A 207 -13.03 4.72 -1.77
N ALA A 208 -12.61 3.54 -1.30
CA ALA A 208 -11.90 3.39 -0.04
C ALA A 208 -10.59 4.20 0.00
N ALA A 209 -9.82 4.20 -1.09
CA ALA A 209 -8.60 5.00 -1.20
C ALA A 209 -8.89 6.50 -1.05
N THR A 210 -9.99 6.97 -1.66
CA THR A 210 -10.45 8.36 -1.58
C THR A 210 -10.80 8.75 -0.14
N ASP A 211 -11.50 7.88 0.57
CA ASP A 211 -11.91 8.13 1.95
C ASP A 211 -10.72 8.13 2.90
N ILE A 212 -9.81 7.17 2.72
CA ILE A 212 -8.58 7.05 3.52
C ILE A 212 -7.69 8.27 3.29
N ILE A 213 -7.43 8.70 2.05
CA ILE A 213 -6.54 9.83 1.78
C ILE A 213 -7.10 11.15 2.34
N ARG A 214 -8.43 11.34 2.29
CA ARG A 214 -9.11 12.49 2.90
C ARG A 214 -9.07 12.45 4.42
N ASN A 215 -9.20 11.27 5.02
CA ASN A 215 -9.05 11.11 6.45
C ASN A 215 -7.61 11.44 6.91
N ILE A 216 -6.61 10.95 6.19
CA ILE A 216 -5.20 11.29 6.42
C ILE A 216 -5.00 12.81 6.33
N GLU A 217 -5.48 13.46 5.27
CA GLU A 217 -5.43 14.91 5.14
C GLU A 217 -6.06 15.61 6.35
N GLY A 218 -7.25 15.21 6.77
CA GLY A 218 -7.93 15.78 7.92
C GLY A 218 -7.14 15.66 9.22
N VAL A 219 -6.53 14.50 9.48
CA VAL A 219 -5.67 14.29 10.66
C VAL A 219 -4.44 15.19 10.60
N LEU A 220 -3.76 15.23 9.45
CA LEU A 220 -2.55 16.03 9.26
C LEU A 220 -2.83 17.53 9.37
N LEU A 221 -3.94 18.02 8.83
CA LEU A 221 -4.33 19.44 8.94
C LEU A 221 -4.71 19.83 10.37
N LYS A 222 -5.36 18.92 11.12
CA LYS A 222 -5.83 19.19 12.49
C LYS A 222 -4.73 19.07 13.53
N HIS A 223 -3.81 18.12 13.36
CA HIS A 223 -2.82 17.77 14.38
C HIS A 223 -1.36 17.94 13.94
N GLY A 224 -1.12 18.26 12.68
CA GLY A 224 0.23 18.32 12.11
C GLY A 224 0.80 16.94 11.80
N GLY A 225 1.87 16.93 11.00
CA GLY A 225 2.55 15.70 10.62
C GLY A 225 2.85 15.58 9.14
N THR A 226 3.14 14.35 8.73
CA THR A 226 3.44 13.99 7.34
C THR A 226 2.93 12.58 7.03
N ALA A 227 2.70 12.30 5.75
CA ALA A 227 2.42 10.95 5.29
C ALA A 227 3.27 10.58 4.06
N LEU A 228 3.71 9.32 4.03
CA LEU A 228 4.42 8.70 2.92
C LEU A 228 3.59 7.52 2.41
N ILE A 229 3.14 7.61 1.17
CA ILE A 229 2.41 6.54 0.50
C ILE A 229 3.28 6.03 -0.63
N VAL A 230 3.58 4.74 -0.65
CA VAL A 230 4.40 4.09 -1.67
C VAL A 230 3.62 2.93 -2.25
N ASP A 231 3.36 2.96 -3.54
CA ASP A 231 2.58 1.90 -4.18
C ASP A 231 2.87 1.79 -5.67
N TYR A 232 2.56 0.65 -6.28
CA TYR A 232 2.62 0.51 -7.72
C TYR A 232 1.40 1.18 -8.34
N GLY A 233 1.62 1.97 -9.39
CA GLY A 233 0.56 2.81 -9.89
C GLY A 233 0.98 3.74 -11.01
N TYR A 234 0.06 4.61 -11.39
CA TYR A 234 0.22 5.54 -12.49
C TYR A 234 -0.04 6.99 -12.05
N MET A 235 0.63 7.92 -12.75
CA MET A 235 0.43 9.37 -12.59
C MET A 235 -0.33 9.98 -13.78
N HIS A 236 -0.81 9.14 -14.70
CA HIS A 236 -1.67 9.50 -15.82
C HIS A 236 -2.65 8.35 -16.09
N PRO A 237 -3.93 8.63 -16.39
CA PRO A 237 -4.90 7.60 -16.71
C PRO A 237 -4.43 6.69 -17.85
N VAL A 238 -4.63 5.38 -17.69
CA VAL A 238 -4.19 4.36 -18.66
C VAL A 238 -5.32 3.80 -19.54
N TYR A 239 -6.58 4.09 -19.19
CA TYR A 239 -7.81 3.61 -19.85
C TYR A 239 -7.85 2.11 -20.16
N LYS A 240 -7.29 1.28 -19.28
CA LYS A 240 -7.26 -0.19 -19.40
C LYS A 240 -7.37 -0.81 -18.01
N SER A 241 -7.83 -2.07 -17.95
CA SER A 241 -7.83 -2.85 -16.72
C SER A 241 -6.41 -2.97 -16.16
N THR A 242 -6.26 -2.77 -14.86
CA THR A 242 -5.00 -2.98 -14.14
C THR A 242 -5.11 -4.03 -13.05
N ILE A 243 -6.31 -4.59 -12.83
CA ILE A 243 -6.50 -5.75 -11.96
C ILE A 243 -5.59 -6.89 -12.42
N GLN A 244 -4.85 -7.43 -11.47
CA GLN A 244 -4.02 -8.61 -11.64
C GLN A 244 -4.20 -9.54 -10.44
N ALA A 245 -3.97 -10.83 -10.65
CA ALA A 245 -3.87 -11.80 -9.59
C ALA A 245 -2.57 -12.60 -9.72
N VAL A 246 -1.92 -12.88 -8.58
CA VAL A 246 -0.70 -13.68 -8.54
C VAL A 246 -0.85 -14.79 -7.52
N ARG A 247 -0.34 -15.97 -7.89
CA ARG A 247 -0.28 -17.17 -7.05
C ARG A 247 0.98 -17.95 -7.38
N ASN A 248 1.74 -18.34 -6.36
CA ASN A 248 3.03 -19.02 -6.47
C ASN A 248 3.99 -18.32 -7.46
N HIS A 249 4.08 -16.99 -7.37
CA HIS A 249 4.88 -16.14 -8.26
C HIS A 249 4.49 -16.18 -9.76
N GLN A 250 3.27 -16.61 -10.09
CA GLN A 250 2.74 -16.63 -11.46
C GLN A 250 1.44 -15.83 -11.55
N TYR A 251 1.31 -15.08 -12.64
CA TYR A 251 0.06 -14.39 -12.95
C TYR A 251 -1.04 -15.40 -13.28
N CYS A 252 -2.23 -15.17 -12.71
CA CYS A 252 -3.45 -15.91 -13.02
C CYS A 252 -4.62 -14.95 -13.22
N SER A 253 -5.77 -15.49 -13.65
CA SER A 253 -7.02 -14.73 -13.64
C SER A 253 -7.46 -14.52 -12.19
N PHE A 254 -7.91 -13.31 -11.84
CA PHE A 254 -8.51 -13.03 -10.53
C PHE A 254 -9.85 -13.75 -10.30
N LEU A 255 -10.39 -14.39 -11.35
CA LEU A 255 -11.58 -15.24 -11.29
C LEU A 255 -11.26 -16.70 -10.92
N ASP A 256 -9.99 -17.08 -11.01
CA ASP A 256 -9.48 -18.40 -10.63
C ASP A 256 -9.01 -18.38 -9.17
N HIS A 257 -8.97 -19.55 -8.52
CA HIS A 257 -8.34 -19.73 -7.20
C HIS A 257 -8.70 -18.63 -6.17
N ILE A 258 -10.00 -18.31 -6.09
CA ILE A 258 -10.50 -17.20 -5.29
C ILE A 258 -10.08 -17.38 -3.82
N GLY A 259 -9.45 -16.33 -3.27
CA GLY A 259 -8.85 -16.26 -1.93
C GLY A 259 -7.63 -17.15 -1.68
N GLU A 260 -7.12 -17.79 -2.73
CA GLU A 260 -5.79 -18.42 -2.76
C GLU A 260 -4.81 -17.65 -3.66
N SER A 261 -5.22 -16.50 -4.20
CA SER A 261 -4.39 -15.62 -5.01
C SER A 261 -4.50 -14.20 -4.48
N ASP A 262 -3.39 -13.47 -4.57
CA ASP A 262 -3.35 -12.06 -4.23
C ASP A 262 -3.86 -11.23 -5.41
N ILE A 263 -4.98 -10.54 -5.20
CA ILE A 263 -5.63 -9.68 -6.19
C ILE A 263 -5.27 -8.23 -5.87
N SER A 264 -4.70 -7.52 -6.83
CA SER A 264 -4.36 -6.11 -6.68
C SER A 264 -4.69 -5.31 -7.95
N ALA A 265 -4.79 -3.99 -7.81
CA ALA A 265 -4.94 -3.05 -8.92
C ALA A 265 -3.94 -1.88 -8.81
N SER A 266 -3.57 -1.29 -9.95
CA SER A 266 -2.68 -0.13 -9.97
C SER A 266 -3.32 1.08 -9.28
N VAL A 267 -2.58 1.71 -8.38
CA VAL A 267 -3.05 2.90 -7.67
C VAL A 267 -3.08 4.11 -8.61
N ASP A 268 -4.21 4.82 -8.60
CA ASP A 268 -4.37 6.10 -9.30
C ASP A 268 -3.84 7.25 -8.44
N PHE A 269 -2.56 7.60 -8.62
CA PHE A 269 -1.96 8.71 -7.88
C PHE A 269 -2.54 10.07 -8.30
N VAL A 270 -3.13 10.19 -9.50
CA VAL A 270 -3.82 11.41 -9.93
C VAL A 270 -5.09 11.62 -9.11
N MET A 271 -5.86 10.55 -8.90
CA MET A 271 -7.06 10.60 -8.08
C MET A 271 -6.72 10.87 -6.61
N LEU A 272 -5.69 10.21 -6.06
CA LEU A 272 -5.22 10.50 -4.70
C LEU A 272 -4.87 11.98 -4.53
N GLN A 273 -4.10 12.56 -5.45
CA GLN A 273 -3.75 13.99 -5.42
C GLN A 273 -4.97 14.90 -5.57
N LYS A 274 -5.88 14.60 -6.50
CA LYS A 274 -7.11 15.39 -6.71
C LYS A 274 -8.10 15.31 -5.55
N SER A 275 -7.99 14.28 -4.72
CA SER A 275 -8.86 14.08 -3.56
C SER A 275 -8.47 14.93 -2.36
N LEU A 276 -7.22 15.37 -2.31
CA LEU A 276 -6.68 16.33 -1.35
C LEU A 276 -7.12 17.75 -1.72
N LYS A 277 -7.42 18.57 -0.71
CA LYS A 277 -7.95 19.93 -0.91
C LYS A 277 -6.98 21.02 -0.51
N GLU A 278 -6.28 20.85 0.61
CA GLU A 278 -5.54 21.91 1.28
C GLU A 278 -4.09 21.53 1.55
N ILE A 279 -3.80 20.25 1.80
CA ILE A 279 -2.44 19.83 2.14
C ILE A 279 -1.54 19.85 0.90
N LYS A 280 -0.28 20.28 1.10
CA LYS A 280 0.72 20.18 0.05
C LYS A 280 1.04 18.71 -0.18
N CYS A 281 0.99 18.30 -1.44
CA CYS A 281 1.40 16.97 -1.86
C CYS A 281 2.45 17.02 -2.97
N GLU A 282 3.38 16.07 -2.94
CA GLU A 282 4.36 15.85 -3.99
C GLU A 282 4.28 14.38 -4.43
N ALA A 283 4.07 14.15 -5.73
CA ALA A 283 4.14 12.82 -6.33
C ALA A 283 5.45 12.67 -7.10
N MET A 284 6.12 11.53 -6.93
CA MET A 284 7.35 11.18 -7.64
C MET A 284 7.46 9.68 -7.85
N THR A 285 8.47 9.23 -8.58
CA THR A 285 8.79 7.81 -8.67
C THR A 285 9.51 7.31 -7.41
N GLN A 286 9.39 6.02 -7.11
CA GLN A 286 10.17 5.39 -6.03
C GLN A 286 11.68 5.62 -6.20
N ARG A 287 12.17 5.55 -7.44
CA ARG A 287 13.58 5.85 -7.76
C ARG A 287 13.97 7.24 -7.28
N GLU A 288 13.23 8.26 -7.68
CA GLU A 288 13.52 9.65 -7.32
C GLU A 288 13.51 9.85 -5.82
N PHE A 289 12.52 9.28 -5.12
CA PHE A 289 12.46 9.33 -3.66
C PHE A 289 13.70 8.67 -3.02
N LEU A 290 14.02 7.43 -3.40
CA LEU A 290 15.12 6.70 -2.77
C LEU A 290 16.47 7.37 -2.99
N TYR A 291 16.75 7.86 -4.21
CA TYR A 291 17.97 8.62 -4.47
C TYR A 291 17.99 9.97 -3.73
N ARG A 292 16.85 10.67 -3.63
CA ARG A 292 16.75 11.93 -2.89
C ARG A 292 17.11 11.77 -1.41
N PHE A 293 16.74 10.66 -0.79
CA PHE A 293 17.01 10.37 0.62
C PHE A 293 18.23 9.46 0.87
N GLY A 294 19.13 9.38 -0.11
CA GLY A 294 20.49 8.88 0.11
C GLY A 294 20.65 7.35 0.08
N ILE A 295 19.82 6.63 -0.67
CA ILE A 295 19.94 5.16 -0.80
C ILE A 295 21.32 4.73 -1.31
N ARG A 296 21.96 5.54 -2.17
CA ARG A 296 23.27 5.24 -2.74
C ARG A 296 24.36 5.31 -1.68
N GLU A 297 24.38 6.40 -0.91
CA GLU A 297 25.30 6.62 0.20
C GLU A 297 25.13 5.52 1.24
N ARG A 298 23.89 5.10 1.48
CA ARG A 298 23.61 4.00 2.40
C ARG A 298 24.13 2.66 1.89
N LEU A 299 23.93 2.35 0.60
CA LEU A 299 24.51 1.16 -0.03
C LEU A 299 26.04 1.17 0.10
N GLU A 300 26.69 2.28 -0.26
CA GLU A 300 28.15 2.44 -0.18
C GLU A 300 28.65 2.21 1.25
N PHE A 301 27.95 2.74 2.25
CA PHE A 301 28.28 2.52 3.66
C PHE A 301 28.16 1.05 4.07
N LEU A 302 27.08 0.37 3.74
CA LEU A 302 26.88 -1.04 4.07
C LEU A 302 27.91 -1.94 3.37
N MET A 303 28.27 -1.61 2.13
CA MET A 303 29.25 -2.36 1.35
C MET A 303 30.65 -2.37 1.98
N GLN A 304 31.03 -1.36 2.79
CA GLN A 304 32.34 -1.31 3.44
C GLN A 304 32.59 -2.47 4.43
N ARG A 305 31.52 -3.05 4.98
CA ARG A 305 31.58 -4.12 5.98
C ARG A 305 30.92 -5.42 5.50
N ALA A 306 30.37 -5.43 4.28
CA ALA A 306 29.64 -6.56 3.75
C ALA A 306 30.59 -7.69 3.32
N GLN A 307 30.22 -8.91 3.68
CA GLN A 307 30.83 -10.11 3.09
C GLN A 307 30.40 -10.27 1.64
N ALA A 308 31.11 -11.08 0.85
CA ALA A 308 30.88 -11.22 -0.58
C ALA A 308 29.40 -11.48 -0.94
N LYS A 309 28.74 -12.41 -0.24
CA LYS A 309 27.32 -12.72 -0.48
C LYS A 309 26.40 -11.56 -0.13
N GLN A 310 26.58 -10.97 1.05
CA GLN A 310 25.80 -9.80 1.47
C GLN A 310 25.98 -8.62 0.52
N ALA A 311 27.19 -8.39 0.01
CA ALA A 311 27.47 -7.33 -0.95
C ALA A 311 26.75 -7.55 -2.29
N GLU A 312 26.65 -8.80 -2.74
CA GLU A 312 25.86 -9.17 -3.92
C GLU A 312 24.37 -8.93 -3.68
N ASP A 313 23.83 -9.40 -2.55
CA ASP A 313 22.42 -9.25 -2.20
C ASP A 313 22.02 -7.77 -2.06
N LEU A 314 22.88 -6.94 -1.45
CA LEU A 314 22.68 -5.49 -1.36
C LEU A 314 22.66 -4.81 -2.73
N LYS A 315 23.56 -5.20 -3.66
CA LYS A 315 23.59 -4.66 -5.02
C LYS A 315 22.34 -5.05 -5.81
N CYS A 316 21.95 -6.32 -5.73
CA CYS A 316 20.74 -6.83 -6.37
C CYS A 316 19.50 -6.13 -5.82
N GLY A 317 19.40 -5.98 -4.49
CA GLY A 317 18.33 -5.26 -3.84
C GLY A 317 18.26 -3.80 -4.26
N PHE A 318 19.40 -3.10 -4.27
CA PHE A 318 19.51 -1.73 -4.76
C PHE A 318 18.99 -1.58 -6.19
N LEU A 319 19.46 -2.42 -7.12
CA LEU A 319 19.02 -2.38 -8.52
C LEU A 319 17.54 -2.72 -8.65
N ARG A 320 17.03 -3.67 -7.88
CA ARG A 320 15.61 -4.02 -7.91
C ARG A 320 14.72 -2.86 -7.43
N LEU A 321 15.10 -2.21 -6.33
CA LEU A 321 14.36 -1.08 -5.76
C LEU A 321 14.42 0.18 -6.63
N THR A 322 15.60 0.47 -7.20
CA THR A 322 15.84 1.72 -7.93
C THR A 322 15.62 1.58 -9.43
N GLU A 323 15.98 0.45 -10.06
CA GLU A 323 15.88 0.28 -11.52
C GLU A 323 14.62 -0.45 -11.92
N ASN A 324 14.38 -1.67 -11.42
CA ASN A 324 13.22 -2.49 -11.82
C ASN A 324 11.90 -1.90 -11.32
N MET A 325 11.76 -1.75 -10.00
CA MET A 325 10.56 -1.21 -9.37
C MET A 325 10.53 0.32 -9.40
N GLY A 326 11.67 0.97 -9.60
CA GLY A 326 11.82 2.38 -9.29
C GLY A 326 10.92 3.32 -10.06
N THR A 327 10.55 3.02 -11.32
CA THR A 327 9.56 3.81 -12.08
C THR A 327 8.17 3.20 -12.07
N LEU A 328 8.03 1.92 -11.71
CA LEU A 328 6.73 1.25 -11.57
C LEU A 328 6.01 1.76 -10.32
N PHE A 329 6.75 1.83 -9.21
CA PHE A 329 6.27 2.38 -7.95
C PHE A 329 6.33 3.90 -7.95
N LYS A 330 5.32 4.49 -7.34
CA LYS A 330 5.22 5.92 -7.10
C LYS A 330 5.20 6.18 -5.60
N VAL A 331 5.57 7.40 -5.26
CA VAL A 331 5.57 7.91 -3.90
C VAL A 331 4.73 9.17 -3.89
N LEU A 332 3.78 9.24 -2.95
CA LEU A 332 3.04 10.45 -2.63
C LEU A 332 3.42 10.90 -1.21
N LEU A 333 4.03 12.08 -1.13
CA LEU A 333 4.38 12.74 0.11
C LEU A 333 3.33 13.79 0.44
N LEU A 334 2.79 13.75 1.65
CA LEU A 334 1.89 14.77 2.19
C LEU A 334 2.62 15.51 3.30
N ASN A 335 2.71 16.84 3.20
CA ASN A 335 3.37 17.66 4.20
C ASN A 335 2.43 18.74 4.70
N TYR A 336 2.21 18.76 6.01
CA TYR A 336 1.42 19.81 6.65
C TYR A 336 2.10 21.20 6.54
N ILE A 337 3.44 21.25 6.56
CA ILE A 337 4.25 22.48 6.62
C ILE A 337 4.85 22.82 5.26
#